data_AF-A0A942HBI8-F1
#
_entry.id   AF-A0A942HBI8-F1
#
_cell.length_a   1.000
_cell.length_b   1.000
_cell.length_c   1.000
_cell.angle_alpha   90.00
_cell.angle_beta   90.00
_cell.angle_gamma   90.00
#
_symmetry.space_group_name_H-M   'P 1'
#
loop_
_entity.id
_entity.type
_entity.pdbx_description
1 polymer ?
#
loop_
_entity_poly.entity_id
_entity_poly.type
_entity_poly.pdbx_seq_one_letter_code
_entity_poly.pdbx_strand_id
1 'polypeptide(L)'
;MAERAPRWVTSDRLTVLGFSAQIGAGLCYAMTRFHRYALLGVTVCIVLNWLGDSLDGTLARVRRQQRPRYGFYVDHIVDVFGSIALMCGLGFSGMVHWPVAIAMLLGFMLLASESYLATYTLGRFEMSQGLFGPTEIRLLLIAGNLALLRSPFATVFGHRVLLFDLGGVIAAACMAGMAVVTTIRHTAMLYREEPIA
;
A
#
# COMPACT_ATOMS: atom_id res chain seq x y z
N MET A 1 5.50 22.35 -11.04
CA MET A 1 4.68 22.59 -9.82
C MET A 1 5.49 22.51 -8.52
N ALA A 2 6.52 21.65 -8.39
CA ALA A 2 7.34 21.54 -7.18
C ALA A 2 8.27 22.75 -6.88
N GLU A 3 8.71 23.50 -7.89
CA GLU A 3 9.55 24.70 -7.69
C GLU A 3 8.82 25.88 -7.03
N ARG A 4 7.49 25.90 -7.08
CA ARG A 4 6.65 26.96 -6.47
C ARG A 4 6.03 26.56 -5.13
N ALA A 5 6.38 25.38 -4.59
CA ALA A 5 5.87 24.95 -3.28
C ALA A 5 6.46 25.84 -2.17
N PRO A 6 5.63 26.43 -1.29
CA PRO A 6 6.10 27.39 -0.31
C PRO A 6 7.15 26.78 0.64
N ARG A 7 8.06 27.60 1.16
CA ARG A 7 9.19 27.14 2.01
C ARG A 7 8.76 26.37 3.26
N TRP A 8 7.51 26.50 3.70
CA TRP A 8 6.94 25.80 4.86
C TRP A 8 6.46 24.36 4.60
N VAL A 9 6.44 23.89 3.34
CA VAL A 9 6.07 22.50 3.02
C VAL A 9 7.36 21.70 3.06
N THR A 10 7.55 20.97 4.16
CA THR A 10 8.68 20.07 4.37
C THR A 10 8.24 18.65 4.04
N SER A 11 9.18 17.83 3.56
CA SER A 11 9.00 16.39 3.30
C SER A 11 8.23 15.69 4.42
N ASP A 12 8.68 15.87 5.67
CA ASP A 12 8.02 15.33 6.86
C ASP A 12 6.54 15.70 7.02
N ARG A 13 6.14 16.92 6.61
CA ARG A 13 4.72 17.34 6.68
C ARG A 13 3.88 16.68 5.60
N LEU A 14 4.46 16.38 4.45
CA LEU A 14 3.81 15.61 3.39
C LEU A 14 3.67 14.15 3.80
N THR A 15 4.66 13.58 4.48
CA THR A 15 4.57 12.22 5.04
C THR A 15 3.49 12.14 6.12
N VAL A 16 3.41 13.12 7.04
CA VAL A 16 2.32 13.19 8.04
C VAL A 16 0.96 13.34 7.37
N LEU A 17 0.86 14.13 6.29
CA LEU A 17 -0.37 14.24 5.52
C LEU A 17 -0.75 12.90 4.88
N GLY A 18 0.20 12.21 4.26
CA GLY A 18 -0.02 10.87 3.70
C GLY A 18 -0.45 9.83 4.73
N PHE A 19 0.18 9.84 5.91
CA PHE A 19 -0.16 8.97 7.03
C PHE A 19 -1.56 9.24 7.59
N SER A 20 -1.86 10.52 7.84
CA SER A 20 -3.18 10.93 8.33
C SER A 20 -4.29 10.59 7.34
N ALA A 21 -4.00 10.65 6.04
CA ALA A 21 -4.91 10.23 4.99
C ALA A 21 -5.11 8.70 4.99
N GLN A 22 -4.09 7.88 5.21
CA GLN A 22 -4.25 6.42 5.35
C GLN A 22 -5.10 6.05 6.58
N ILE A 23 -4.88 6.69 7.74
CA ILE A 23 -5.72 6.50 8.93
C ILE A 23 -7.16 6.95 8.64
N GLY A 24 -7.30 8.11 7.99
CA GLY A 24 -8.59 8.63 7.54
C GLY A 24 -9.32 7.67 6.61
N ALA A 25 -8.61 7.03 5.68
CA ALA A 25 -9.17 6.00 4.81
C ALA A 25 -9.69 4.80 5.60
N GLY A 26 -8.94 4.32 6.60
CA GLY A 26 -9.38 3.24 7.51
C GLY A 26 -10.64 3.60 8.30
N LEU A 27 -10.69 4.81 8.86
CA LEU A 27 -11.88 5.34 9.54
C LEU A 27 -13.08 5.46 8.59
N CYS A 28 -12.87 6.02 7.39
CA CYS A 28 -13.92 6.11 6.38
C CYS A 28 -14.42 4.72 5.98
N TYR A 29 -13.54 3.73 5.81
CA TYR A 29 -13.94 2.34 5.58
C TYR A 29 -14.79 1.80 6.72
N ALA A 30 -14.40 1.98 7.99
CA ALA A 30 -15.23 1.56 9.12
C ALA A 30 -16.61 2.25 9.11
N MET A 31 -16.66 3.53 8.73
CA MET A 31 -17.91 4.29 8.62
C MET A 31 -18.80 3.88 7.43
N THR A 32 -18.26 3.18 6.43
CA THR A 32 -19.08 2.69 5.30
C THR A 32 -20.16 1.71 5.74
N ARG A 33 -19.99 1.06 6.90
CA ARG A 33 -21.01 0.24 7.54
C ARG A 33 -22.31 1.00 7.83
N PHE A 34 -22.19 2.30 8.15
CA PHE A 34 -23.33 3.16 8.48
C PHE A 34 -23.76 4.03 7.29
N HIS A 35 -22.80 4.52 6.49
CA HIS A 35 -23.07 5.37 5.33
C HIS A 35 -22.24 4.95 4.12
N ARG A 36 -22.89 4.39 3.08
CA ARG A 36 -22.22 3.98 1.83
C ARG A 36 -21.42 5.10 1.15
N TYR A 37 -21.81 6.37 1.34
CA TYR A 37 -21.08 7.53 0.81
C TYR A 37 -19.71 7.74 1.46
N ALA A 38 -19.40 7.09 2.59
CA ALA A 38 -18.06 7.14 3.19
C ALA A 38 -16.98 6.54 2.26
N LEU A 39 -17.36 5.74 1.25
CA LEU A 39 -16.48 5.29 0.18
C LEU A 39 -15.89 6.46 -0.64
N LEU A 40 -16.62 7.57 -0.79
CA LEU A 40 -16.10 8.78 -1.42
C LEU A 40 -15.01 9.41 -0.54
N GLY A 41 -15.19 9.39 0.78
CA GLY A 41 -14.18 9.81 1.74
C GLY A 41 -12.91 8.97 1.66
N VAL A 42 -13.04 7.65 1.49
CA VAL A 42 -11.91 6.75 1.21
C VAL A 42 -11.18 7.16 -0.08
N THR A 43 -11.90 7.39 -1.18
CA THR A 43 -11.29 7.83 -2.44
C THR A 43 -10.53 9.14 -2.28
N VAL A 44 -11.10 10.12 -1.57
CA VAL A 44 -10.41 11.39 -1.27
C VAL A 44 -9.15 11.14 -0.45
N CYS A 45 -9.21 10.28 0.57
CA CYS A 45 -8.05 9.93 1.38
C CYS A 45 -6.94 9.24 0.56
N ILE A 46 -7.29 8.34 -0.38
CA ILE A 46 -6.33 7.72 -1.29
C ILE A 46 -5.66 8.77 -2.18
N VAL A 47 -6.43 9.72 -2.71
CA VAL A 47 -5.89 10.82 -3.52
C VAL A 47 -4.96 11.71 -2.69
N LEU A 48 -5.31 12.01 -1.43
CA LEU A 48 -4.46 12.77 -0.53
C LEU A 48 -3.17 12.04 -0.17
N ASN A 49 -3.25 10.73 0.09
CA ASN A 49 -2.07 9.89 0.32
C ASN A 49 -1.16 9.86 -0.92
N TRP A 50 -1.74 9.72 -2.12
CA TRP A 50 -1.01 9.75 -3.37
C TRP A 50 -0.34 11.11 -3.63
N LEU A 51 -1.05 12.20 -3.32
CA LEU A 51 -0.51 13.55 -3.46
C LEU A 51 0.67 13.79 -2.52
N GLY A 52 0.57 13.34 -1.27
CA GLY A 52 1.66 13.40 -0.29
C GLY A 52 2.92 12.70 -0.78
N ASP A 53 2.79 11.43 -1.17
CA ASP A 53 3.87 10.58 -1.64
C ASP A 53 4.53 11.10 -2.95
N SER A 54 3.73 11.47 -3.95
CA SER A 54 4.24 11.99 -5.23
C SER A 54 4.92 13.35 -5.09
N LEU A 55 4.39 14.22 -4.23
CA LEU A 55 5.00 15.52 -3.94
C LEU A 55 6.28 15.35 -3.12
N ASP A 56 6.30 14.43 -2.17
CA ASP A 56 7.45 14.22 -1.30
C ASP A 56 8.69 13.77 -2.10
N GLY A 57 8.54 12.73 -2.91
CA GLY A 57 9.61 12.24 -3.77
C GLY A 57 10.09 13.25 -4.81
N THR A 58 9.20 14.14 -5.30
CA THR A 58 9.56 15.21 -6.24
C THR A 58 10.24 16.38 -5.55
N LEU A 59 9.74 16.79 -4.38
CA LEU A 59 10.27 17.92 -3.61
C LEU A 59 11.66 17.60 -3.05
N ALA A 60 11.87 16.38 -2.55
CA ALA A 60 13.17 15.92 -2.06
C ALA A 60 14.25 15.92 -3.17
N ARG A 61 13.88 15.54 -4.41
CA ARG A 61 14.76 15.60 -5.59
C ARG A 61 15.07 17.04 -6.01
N VAL A 62 14.04 17.89 -6.13
CA VAL A 62 14.21 19.28 -6.58
C VAL A 62 15.01 20.12 -5.57
N ARG A 63 14.85 19.87 -4.26
CA ARG A 63 15.58 20.63 -3.22
C ARG A 63 16.95 20.07 -2.85
N ARG A 64 17.38 18.96 -3.47
CA ARG A 64 18.64 18.24 -3.15
C ARG A 64 18.83 17.95 -1.65
N GLN A 65 17.74 17.88 -0.88
CA GLN A 65 17.74 17.52 0.54
C GLN A 65 17.22 16.10 0.73
N GLN A 66 17.77 15.16 -0.04
CA GLN A 66 17.42 13.76 0.14
C GLN A 66 18.04 13.31 1.47
N ARG A 67 17.20 12.86 2.40
CA ARG A 67 17.63 12.16 3.61
C ARG A 67 17.35 10.66 3.43
N PRO A 68 18.21 9.94 2.69
CA PRO A 68 17.89 8.58 2.22
C PRO A 68 17.58 7.61 3.36
N ARG A 69 18.28 7.67 4.49
CA ARG A 69 18.03 6.77 5.63
C ARG A 69 16.80 7.15 6.46
N TYR A 70 16.63 8.45 6.74
CA TYR A 70 15.54 8.94 7.57
C TYR A 70 14.20 8.86 6.83
N GLY A 71 14.15 9.33 5.58
CA GLY A 71 12.96 9.24 4.74
C GLY A 71 12.55 7.78 4.55
N PHE A 72 13.51 6.89 4.27
CA PHE A 72 13.26 5.46 4.18
C PHE A 72 12.61 4.90 5.46
N TYR A 73 13.17 5.16 6.65
CA TYR A 73 12.59 4.63 7.89
C TYR A 73 11.17 5.16 8.14
N VAL A 74 10.97 6.48 7.97
CA VAL A 74 9.69 7.13 8.25
C VAL A 74 8.61 6.68 7.25
N ASP A 75 8.95 6.56 5.98
CA ASP A 75 8.02 6.11 4.93
C ASP A 75 7.53 4.68 5.21
N HIS A 76 8.46 3.77 5.51
CA HIS A 76 8.12 2.38 5.78
C HIS A 76 7.33 2.18 7.09
N ILE A 77 7.68 2.89 8.17
CA ILE A 77 6.93 2.76 9.43
C ILE A 77 5.51 3.33 9.29
N VAL A 78 5.37 4.44 8.56
CA VAL A 78 4.08 5.06 8.23
C VAL A 78 3.22 4.11 7.40
N ASP A 79 3.78 3.46 6.39
CA ASP A 79 3.06 2.51 5.55
C ASP A 79 2.61 1.26 6.33
N VAL A 80 3.42 0.77 7.27
CA VAL A 80 3.02 -0.34 8.16
C VAL A 80 1.81 0.06 9.02
N PHE A 81 1.90 1.18 9.73
CA PHE A 81 0.80 1.65 10.57
C PHE A 81 -0.46 1.99 9.76
N GLY A 82 -0.29 2.63 8.61
CA GLY A 82 -1.40 2.99 7.73
C GLY A 82 -2.06 1.77 7.10
N SER A 83 -1.29 0.75 6.72
CA SER A 83 -1.82 -0.52 6.22
C SER A 83 -2.60 -1.27 7.30
N ILE A 84 -2.13 -1.29 8.55
CA ILE A 84 -2.89 -1.86 9.67
C ILE A 84 -4.21 -1.11 9.85
N ALA A 85 -4.18 0.22 9.92
CA ALA A 85 -5.38 1.04 10.08
C ALA A 85 -6.40 0.83 8.95
N LEU A 86 -5.91 0.73 7.71
CA LEU A 86 -6.74 0.51 6.52
C LEU A 86 -7.35 -0.90 6.53
N MET A 87 -6.57 -1.95 6.80
CA MET A 87 -7.06 -3.33 6.85
C MET A 87 -8.05 -3.55 8.00
N CYS A 88 -7.80 -2.97 9.18
CA CYS A 88 -8.76 -2.99 10.28
C CYS A 88 -10.06 -2.27 9.89
N GLY A 89 -9.95 -1.08 9.30
CA GLY A 89 -11.12 -0.33 8.81
C GLY A 89 -11.93 -1.11 7.78
N LEU A 90 -11.25 -1.78 6.85
CA LEU A 90 -11.87 -2.63 5.83
C LEU A 90 -12.54 -3.86 6.45
N GLY A 91 -11.93 -4.51 7.45
CA GLY A 91 -12.56 -5.61 8.19
C GLY A 91 -13.81 -5.18 8.96
N PHE A 92 -13.81 -3.99 9.58
CA PHE A 92 -14.97 -3.45 10.29
C PHE A 92 -16.09 -2.96 9.36
N SER A 93 -15.78 -2.63 8.11
CA SER A 93 -16.74 -2.16 7.10
C SER A 93 -17.85 -3.16 6.79
N GLY A 94 -17.59 -4.46 6.99
CA GLY A 94 -18.49 -5.55 6.57
C GLY A 94 -18.50 -5.80 5.06
N MET A 95 -17.63 -5.12 4.30
CA MET A 95 -17.49 -5.29 2.84
C MET A 95 -16.52 -6.43 2.47
N VAL A 96 -15.72 -6.88 3.43
CA VAL A 96 -14.72 -7.95 3.31
C VAL A 96 -14.81 -8.83 4.54
N HIS A 97 -14.64 -10.14 4.37
CA HIS A 97 -14.53 -11.03 5.51
C HIS A 97 -13.18 -10.87 6.20
N TRP A 98 -13.19 -10.89 7.54
CA TRP A 98 -11.97 -10.78 8.36
C TRP A 98 -10.80 -11.67 7.91
N PRO A 99 -10.99 -12.95 7.54
CA PRO A 99 -9.89 -13.77 7.07
C PRO A 99 -9.20 -13.21 5.82
N VAL A 100 -9.95 -12.61 4.90
CA VAL A 100 -9.40 -12.01 3.67
C VAL A 100 -8.61 -10.74 4.00
N ALA A 101 -9.15 -9.88 4.85
CA ALA A 101 -8.44 -8.68 5.31
C ALA A 101 -7.12 -9.03 6.04
N ILE A 102 -7.14 -10.06 6.89
CA ILE A 102 -5.96 -10.56 7.59
C ILE A 102 -4.95 -11.16 6.59
N ALA A 103 -5.42 -11.97 5.63
CA ALA A 103 -4.56 -12.56 4.61
C ALA A 103 -3.85 -11.49 3.77
N MET A 104 -4.56 -10.43 3.39
CA MET A 104 -3.96 -9.28 2.70
C MET A 104 -2.91 -8.57 3.56
N LEU A 105 -3.21 -8.33 4.84
CA LEU A 105 -2.26 -7.71 5.77
C LEU A 105 -1.00 -8.55 5.93
N LEU A 106 -1.14 -9.87 6.09
CA LEU A 106 -0.01 -10.80 6.21
C LEU A 106 0.83 -10.82 4.94
N GLY A 107 0.19 -10.87 3.76
CA GLY A 107 0.88 -10.80 2.47
C GLY A 107 1.68 -9.51 2.30
N PHE A 108 1.09 -8.37 2.68
CA PHE A 108 1.78 -7.08 2.68
C PHE A 108 2.96 -7.06 3.66
N MET A 109 2.80 -7.53 4.90
CA MET A 109 3.87 -7.59 5.89
C MET A 109 5.04 -8.49 5.45
N LEU A 110 4.75 -9.61 4.78
CA LEU A 110 5.77 -10.50 4.22
C LEU A 110 6.59 -9.80 3.14
N LEU A 111 5.92 -9.16 2.16
CA LEU A 111 6.59 -8.42 1.10
C LEU A 111 7.38 -7.22 1.63
N ALA A 112 6.82 -6.50 2.60
CA ALA A 112 7.50 -5.41 3.27
C ALA A 112 8.78 -5.92 3.95
N SER A 113 8.69 -7.00 4.73
CA SER A 113 9.84 -7.61 5.40
C SER A 113 10.92 -8.05 4.42
N GLU A 114 10.54 -8.75 3.33
CA GLU A 114 11.46 -9.12 2.25
C GLU A 114 12.16 -7.91 1.64
N SER A 115 11.41 -6.84 1.34
CA SER A 115 11.99 -5.60 0.82
C SER A 115 12.98 -4.97 1.80
N TYR A 116 12.69 -5.01 3.11
CA TYR A 116 13.59 -4.47 4.14
C TYR A 116 14.87 -5.27 4.25
N LEU A 117 14.77 -6.61 4.29
CA LEU A 117 15.92 -7.50 4.32
C LEU A 117 16.76 -7.31 3.06
N ALA A 118 16.15 -7.36 1.87
CA ALA A 118 16.86 -7.18 0.60
C ALA A 118 17.57 -5.82 0.52
N THR A 119 16.92 -4.73 0.98
CA THR A 119 17.53 -3.40 1.02
C THR A 119 18.75 -3.36 1.94
N TYR A 120 18.68 -4.05 3.09
CA TYR A 120 19.77 -4.09 4.06
C TYR A 120 20.92 -5.01 3.62
N THR A 121 20.62 -6.19 3.06
CA THR A 121 21.62 -7.22 2.74
C THR A 121 22.23 -7.03 1.34
N LEU A 122 21.43 -6.73 0.33
CA LEU A 122 21.88 -6.63 -1.06
C LEU A 122 22.30 -5.20 -1.45
N GLY A 123 21.97 -4.20 -0.63
CA GLY A 123 22.31 -2.78 -0.87
C GLY A 123 21.71 -2.19 -2.16
N ARG A 124 20.91 -2.97 -2.90
CA ARG A 124 20.24 -2.57 -4.14
C ARG A 124 18.75 -2.40 -3.87
N PHE A 125 18.32 -1.14 -3.85
CA PHE A 125 16.92 -0.78 -3.76
C PHE A 125 16.26 -0.99 -5.12
N GLU A 126 15.68 -2.16 -5.37
CA GLU A 126 14.82 -2.36 -6.52
C GLU A 126 13.41 -1.88 -6.17
N MET A 127 13.07 -0.65 -6.58
CA MET A 127 11.77 0.01 -6.37
C MET A 127 10.56 -0.71 -6.99
N SER A 128 10.76 -1.80 -7.72
CA SER A 128 9.68 -2.55 -8.37
C SER A 128 10.10 -3.99 -8.56
N GLN A 129 9.66 -4.86 -7.66
CA GLN A 129 9.86 -6.32 -7.75
C GLN A 129 8.72 -7.00 -8.54
N GLY A 130 7.96 -6.27 -9.36
CA GLY A 130 6.76 -6.82 -10.00
C GLY A 130 6.18 -6.01 -11.16
N LEU A 131 5.15 -6.59 -11.80
CA LEU A 131 4.49 -6.09 -13.01
C LEU A 131 3.64 -4.83 -12.83
N PHE A 132 3.29 -4.45 -11.59
CA PHE A 132 2.40 -3.32 -11.30
C PHE A 132 3.10 -2.26 -10.45
N GLY A 133 3.07 -1.00 -10.90
CA GLY A 133 3.57 0.15 -10.17
C GLY A 133 2.60 0.68 -9.10
N PRO A 134 3.07 1.54 -8.18
CA PRO A 134 2.25 2.14 -7.13
C PRO A 134 1.01 2.87 -7.66
N THR A 135 1.15 3.51 -8.83
CA THR A 135 0.09 4.23 -9.51
C THR A 135 -1.03 3.31 -10.01
N GLU A 136 -0.67 2.16 -10.57
CA GLU A 136 -1.64 1.21 -11.15
C GLU A 136 -2.45 0.52 -10.06
N ILE A 137 -1.80 0.16 -8.95
CA ILE A 137 -2.46 -0.39 -7.76
C ILE A 137 -3.46 0.61 -7.18
N ARG A 138 -3.09 1.90 -7.08
CA ARG A 138 -3.98 2.97 -6.60
C ARG A 138 -5.18 3.19 -7.53
N LEU A 139 -4.97 3.19 -8.84
CA LEU A 139 -6.04 3.26 -9.84
C LEU A 139 -7.01 2.09 -9.74
N LEU A 140 -6.49 0.86 -9.58
CA LEU A 140 -7.30 -0.33 -9.36
C LEU A 140 -8.12 -0.22 -8.07
N LEU A 141 -7.55 0.33 -6.98
CA LEU A 141 -8.28 0.54 -5.72
C LEU A 141 -9.41 1.56 -5.87
N ILE A 142 -9.17 2.67 -6.58
CA ILE A 142 -10.18 3.69 -6.86
C ILE A 142 -11.30 3.11 -7.72
N ALA A 143 -10.95 2.35 -8.77
CA ALA A 143 -11.92 1.67 -9.62
C ALA A 143 -12.73 0.63 -8.82
N GLY A 144 -12.09 -0.12 -7.92
CA GLY A 144 -12.74 -1.06 -7.01
C GLY A 144 -13.75 -0.38 -6.08
N ASN A 145 -13.37 0.75 -5.46
CA ASN A 145 -14.28 1.55 -4.63
C ASN A 145 -15.49 2.09 -5.43
N LEU A 146 -15.27 2.57 -6.66
CA LEU A 146 -16.33 3.02 -7.56
C LEU A 146 -17.26 1.88 -8.01
N ALA A 147 -16.72 0.69 -8.26
CA ALA A 147 -17.51 -0.50 -8.56
C ALA A 147 -18.38 -0.90 -7.36
N LEU A 148 -17.84 -0.80 -6.14
CA LEU A 148 -18.55 -1.10 -4.90
C LEU A 148 -19.73 -0.16 -4.64
N LEU A 149 -19.60 1.12 -5.02
CA LEU A 149 -20.68 2.11 -4.99
C LEU A 149 -21.86 1.71 -5.89
N ARG A 150 -21.60 0.96 -6.97
CA ARG A 150 -22.61 0.54 -7.95
C ARG A 150 -23.24 -0.81 -7.60
N SER A 151 -22.43 -1.79 -7.19
CA SER A 151 -22.89 -3.07 -6.69
C SER A 151 -21.85 -3.65 -5.71
N PRO A 152 -22.24 -4.00 -4.47
CA PRO A 152 -21.33 -4.64 -3.52
C PRO A 152 -21.08 -6.12 -3.85
N PHE A 153 -21.87 -6.72 -4.75
CA PHE A 153 -21.80 -8.13 -5.11
C PHE A 153 -21.25 -8.29 -6.53
N ALA A 154 -20.30 -9.21 -6.68
CA ALA A 154 -19.88 -9.78 -7.94
C ALA A 154 -20.54 -11.15 -8.10
N THR A 155 -21.22 -11.38 -9.23
CA THR A 155 -21.74 -12.70 -9.57
C THR A 155 -20.65 -13.48 -10.28
N VAL A 156 -20.05 -14.43 -9.59
CA VAL A 156 -18.98 -15.29 -10.12
C VAL A 156 -19.49 -16.72 -10.09
N PHE A 157 -19.51 -17.39 -11.24
CA PHE A 157 -20.05 -18.76 -11.40
C PHE A 157 -21.45 -18.96 -10.79
N GLY A 158 -22.33 -17.96 -10.90
CA GLY A 158 -23.70 -18.01 -10.37
C GLY A 158 -23.83 -17.84 -8.85
N HIS A 159 -22.73 -17.63 -8.12
CA HIS A 159 -22.72 -17.32 -6.69
C HIS A 159 -22.46 -15.82 -6.46
N ARG A 160 -23.17 -15.22 -5.49
CA ARG A 160 -22.97 -13.82 -5.08
C ARG A 160 -21.81 -13.78 -4.10
N VAL A 161 -20.66 -13.29 -4.58
CA VAL A 161 -19.46 -13.10 -3.75
C VAL A 161 -19.25 -11.60 -3.55
N LEU A 162 -18.71 -11.19 -2.40
CA LEU A 162 -18.33 -9.79 -2.20
C LEU A 162 -17.18 -9.47 -3.18
N LEU A 163 -17.30 -8.37 -3.93
CA LEU A 163 -16.31 -7.98 -4.94
C LEU A 163 -14.91 -7.83 -4.30
N PHE A 164 -14.86 -7.29 -3.08
CA PHE A 164 -13.61 -7.14 -2.35
C PHE A 164 -13.08 -8.43 -1.72
N ASP A 165 -13.91 -9.45 -1.44
CA ASP A 165 -13.35 -10.76 -1.03
C ASP A 165 -12.63 -11.40 -2.19
N LEU A 166 -13.24 -11.39 -3.39
CA LEU A 166 -12.60 -11.97 -4.57
C LEU A 166 -11.30 -11.23 -4.90
N GLY A 167 -11.36 -9.90 -4.95
CA GLY A 167 -10.19 -9.06 -5.18
C GLY A 167 -9.13 -9.25 -4.10
N GLY A 168 -9.53 -9.32 -2.84
CA GLY A 168 -8.64 -9.49 -1.69
C GLY A 168 -7.97 -10.86 -1.64
N VAL A 169 -8.68 -11.94 -1.97
CA VAL A 169 -8.11 -13.28 -2.07
C VAL A 169 -7.11 -13.36 -3.22
N ILE A 170 -7.43 -12.80 -4.39
CA ILE A 170 -6.51 -12.74 -5.53
C ILE A 170 -5.26 -11.94 -5.13
N ALA A 171 -5.44 -10.76 -4.52
CA ALA A 171 -4.34 -9.93 -4.06
C ALA A 171 -3.46 -10.66 -3.03
N ALA A 172 -4.05 -11.32 -2.03
CA ALA A 172 -3.32 -12.09 -1.03
C ALA A 172 -2.55 -13.25 -1.64
N ALA A 173 -3.15 -13.99 -2.59
CA ALA A 173 -2.48 -15.07 -3.31
C ALA A 173 -1.30 -14.55 -4.16
N CYS A 174 -1.49 -13.44 -4.88
CA CYS A 174 -0.42 -12.79 -5.63
C CYS A 174 0.71 -12.32 -4.72
N MET A 175 0.40 -11.68 -3.58
CA MET A 175 1.41 -11.22 -2.62
C MET A 175 2.21 -12.39 -2.02
N ALA A 176 1.53 -13.47 -1.64
CA ALA A 176 2.18 -14.67 -1.15
C ALA A 176 3.09 -15.31 -2.21
N GLY A 177 2.62 -15.43 -3.46
CA GLY A 177 3.41 -15.96 -4.56
C GLY A 177 4.63 -15.08 -4.87
N MET A 178 4.46 -13.76 -4.89
CA MET A 178 5.57 -12.82 -5.07
C MET A 178 6.59 -12.96 -3.94
N ALA A 179 6.14 -13.02 -2.68
CA ALA A 179 7.03 -13.16 -1.53
C ALA A 179 7.88 -14.43 -1.65
N VAL A 180 7.28 -15.58 -1.97
CA VAL A 180 8.01 -16.84 -2.17
C VAL A 180 9.05 -16.70 -3.30
N VAL A 181 8.67 -16.12 -4.44
CA VAL A 181 9.60 -15.94 -5.56
C VAL A 181 10.74 -14.99 -5.22
N THR A 182 10.46 -13.87 -4.55
CA THR A 182 11.49 -12.89 -4.16
C THR A 182 12.44 -13.47 -3.12
N THR A 183 11.92 -14.17 -2.10
CA THR A 183 12.75 -14.84 -1.10
C THR A 183 13.70 -15.83 -1.79
N ILE A 184 13.18 -16.71 -2.66
CA ILE A 184 14.01 -17.70 -3.36
C ILE A 184 15.08 -17.01 -4.22
N ARG A 185 14.72 -15.96 -4.97
CA ARG A 185 15.67 -15.23 -5.81
C ARG A 185 16.76 -14.55 -4.99
N HIS A 186 16.40 -13.85 -3.92
CA HIS A 186 17.36 -13.16 -3.06
C HIS A 186 18.25 -14.16 -2.31
N THR A 187 17.69 -15.24 -1.75
CA THR A 187 18.48 -16.30 -1.11
C THR A 187 19.45 -16.95 -2.09
N ALA A 188 19.02 -17.27 -3.31
CA ALA A 188 19.90 -17.85 -4.33
C ALA A 188 20.99 -16.86 -4.80
N MET A 189 20.69 -15.57 -4.83
CA MET A 189 21.66 -14.52 -5.14
C MET A 189 22.73 -14.42 -4.04
N LEU A 190 22.31 -14.29 -2.78
CA LEU A 190 23.20 -14.27 -1.62
C LEU A 190 24.07 -15.53 -1.53
N TYR A 191 23.48 -16.71 -1.74
CA TYR A 191 24.23 -17.98 -1.73
C TYR A 191 25.32 -18.05 -2.80
N ARG A 192 25.11 -17.39 -3.95
CA ARG A 192 26.13 -17.31 -5.02
C ARG A 192 27.19 -16.25 -4.75
N GLU A 193 26.83 -15.18 -4.06
CA GLU A 193 27.75 -14.09 -3.71
C GLU A 193 28.66 -14.46 -2.53
N GLU A 194 28.22 -15.35 -1.64
CA GLU A 194 28.97 -15.84 -0.48
C GLU A 194 29.21 -17.36 -0.51
N PRO A 195 29.99 -17.91 -1.47
CA PRO A 195 30.31 -19.34 -1.48
C PRO A 195 31.19 -19.70 -0.27
N ILE A 196 30.79 -20.75 0.45
CA ILE A 196 31.59 -21.31 1.56
C ILE A 196 32.80 -22.01 0.93
N ALA A 197 34.00 -21.56 1.30
CA ALA A 197 35.29 -22.10 0.87
C ALA A 197 35.61 -23.45 1.53
#